data_AF-J7QNX2-F1
#
_entry.id   AF-J7QNX2-F1
#
_cell.length_a   1.000
_cell.length_b   1.000
_cell.length_c   1.000
_cell.angle_alpha   90.00
_cell.angle_beta   90.00
_cell.angle_gamma   90.00
#
_symmetry.space_group_name_H-M   'P 1'
#
loop_
_entity.id
_entity.type
_entity.pdbx_description
1 polymer ?
#
loop_
_entity_poly.entity_id
_entity_poly.type
_entity_poly.pdbx_seq_one_letter_code
_entity_poly.pdbx_strand_id
1 'polypeptide(L)' 'MKQVEILTTFRGYPDDTVASETVYVAGAKVSLQDAFADLIIKKGLAREIVDHPARAANVKSEPAP' A
#
# COMPACT_ATOMS: atom_id res chain seq x y z
N MET A 1 10.29 -5.65 -4.97
CA MET A 1 9.28 -5.61 -3.90
C MET A 1 8.81 -4.18 -3.80
N LYS A 2 7.49 -3.93 -3.88
CA LYS A 2 6.87 -2.61 -3.78
C LYS A 2 6.07 -2.50 -2.49
N GLN A 3 6.19 -1.36 -1.83
CA GLN A 3 5.33 -1.04 -0.71
C GLN A 3 4.05 -0.40 -1.23
N VAL A 4 2.92 -0.93 -0.77
CA VAL A 4 1.59 -0.47 -1.17
C VAL A 4 0.69 -0.32 0.04
N GLU A 5 -0.17 0.69 0.00
CA GLU A 5 -1.20 0.97 0.98
C GLU A 5 -2.51 0.42 0.44
N ILE A 6 -3.09 -0.52 1.18
CA ILE A 6 -4.37 -1.12 0.84
C ILE A 6 -5.46 -0.06 1.04
N LEU A 7 -6.24 0.23 0.01
CA LEU A 7 -7.30 1.25 0.07
C LEU A 7 -8.63 0.65 0.50
N THR A 8 -8.87 -0.62 0.17
CA THR A 8 -10.12 -1.33 0.45
C THR A 8 -9.79 -2.70 1.03
N THR A 9 -10.56 -3.16 2.01
CA THR A 9 -10.34 -4.50 2.59
C THR A 9 -10.68 -5.57 1.56
N PHE A 10 -9.71 -6.42 1.20
CA PHE A 10 -9.89 -7.51 0.25
C PHE A 10 -9.09 -8.76 0.64
N ARG A 11 -9.46 -9.91 0.07
CA ARG A 11 -8.69 -11.15 0.19
C ARG A 11 -7.86 -11.32 -1.06
N GLY A 12 -6.56 -11.51 -0.90
CA GLY A 12 -5.63 -11.68 -2.01
C GLY A 12 -4.81 -12.95 -1.85
N TYR A 13 -4.37 -13.47 -2.99
CA TYR A 13 -3.54 -14.67 -3.08
C TYR A 13 -2.19 -14.27 -3.69
N PRO A 14 -1.22 -13.81 -2.87
CA PRO A 14 0.07 -13.34 -3.38
C PRO A 14 0.86 -14.42 -4.14
N ASP A 15 0.66 -15.70 -3.82
CA ASP A 15 1.28 -16.85 -4.50
C ASP A 15 0.29 -17.62 -5.40
N ASP A 16 -0.87 -17.03 -5.74
CA ASP A 16 -1.94 -17.66 -6.54
C ASP A 16 -2.49 -18.98 -5.96
N THR A 17 -2.11 -19.32 -4.74
CA THR A 17 -2.55 -20.54 -4.05
C THR A 17 -3.49 -20.20 -2.90
N VAL A 18 -4.50 -21.04 -2.71
CA VAL A 18 -5.50 -20.88 -1.62
C VAL A 18 -4.84 -20.96 -0.23
N ALA A 19 -3.70 -21.64 -0.13
CA ALA A 19 -2.90 -21.72 1.08
C ALA A 19 -2.23 -20.38 1.47
N SER A 20 -1.99 -19.50 0.50
CA SER A 20 -1.46 -18.15 0.73
C SER A 20 -2.56 -17.10 0.90
N GLU A 21 -3.82 -17.50 1.16
CA GLU A 21 -4.91 -16.53 1.39
C GLU A 21 -4.51 -15.52 2.46
N THR A 22 -4.40 -14.25 2.06
CA THR A 22 -4.06 -13.16 2.95
C THR A 22 -5.17 -12.12 2.91
N VAL A 23 -5.63 -11.73 4.10
CA VAL A 23 -6.62 -10.66 4.25
C VAL A 23 -5.88 -9.33 4.33
N TYR A 24 -6.05 -8.50 3.30
CA TYR A 24 -5.52 -7.15 3.23
C TYR A 24 -6.58 -6.18 3.75
N VAL A 25 -6.28 -5.46 4.83
CA VAL A 25 -7.21 -4.52 5.45
C VAL A 25 -6.97 -3.12 4.91
N ALA A 26 -8.05 -2.37 4.64
CA ALA A 26 -7.94 -0.96 4.25
C ALA A 26 -7.09 -0.15 5.27
N GLY A 27 -6.16 0.66 4.78
CA GLY A 27 -5.18 1.41 5.56
C GLY A 27 -3.92 0.62 5.93
N ALA A 28 -3.87 -0.69 5.70
CA ALA A 28 -2.66 -1.47 5.95
C ALA A 28 -1.58 -1.17 4.90
N LYS A 29 -0.34 -1.05 5.37
CA LYS A 29 0.84 -0.88 4.52
C LYS A 29 1.55 -2.23 4.43
N VAL A 30 1.61 -2.78 3.24
CA VAL A 30 2.21 -4.10 2.99
C VAL A 30 3.24 -4.00 1.87
N SER A 31 4.30 -4.79 1.98
CA SER A 31 5.28 -4.94 0.91
C SER A 31 4.95 -6.19 0.11
N LEU A 32 4.64 -6.00 -1.17
CA LEU A 32 4.22 -7.04 -2.09
C LEU A 32 5.18 -7.14 -3.27
N GLN A 33 5.17 -8.27 -3.97
CA GLN A 33 5.93 -8.40 -5.21
C GLN A 33 5.40 -7.43 -6.26
N ASP A 34 6.29 -6.89 -7.11
CA ASP A 34 5.96 -5.88 -8.11
C ASP A 34 4.78 -6.28 -8.99
N ALA A 35 4.74 -7.54 -9.44
CA ALA A 35 3.65 -8.06 -10.26
C ALA A 35 2.28 -8.02 -9.55
N PHE A 36 2.22 -8.42 -8.28
CA PHE A 36 0.99 -8.41 -7.51
C PHE A 36 0.59 -6.97 -7.10
N ALA A 37 1.56 -6.16 -6.67
CA ALA A 37 1.37 -4.75 -6.35
C ALA A 37 0.75 -3.98 -7.53
N ASP A 38 1.31 -4.11 -8.74
CA ASP A 38 0.82 -3.42 -9.93
C ASP A 38 -0.62 -3.86 -10.29
N LEU A 39 -0.94 -5.14 -10.08
CA LEU A 39 -2.27 -5.71 -10.31
C LEU A 39 -3.31 -5.07 -9.36
N ILE A 40 -3.04 -5.04 -8.06
CA ILE A 40 -3.99 -4.46 -7.09
C ILE A 40 -4.06 -2.93 -7.18
N ILE A 41 -2.99 -2.26 -7.61
CA ILE A 41 -2.99 -0.83 -7.92
C ILE A 41 -3.86 -0.54 -9.15
N LYS A 42 -3.69 -1.29 -10.25
CA LYS A 42 -4.52 -1.15 -11.46
C LYS A 42 -5.99 -1.42 -11.20
N LYS A 43 -6.32 -2.30 -10.25
CA LYS A 43 -7.70 -2.56 -9.81
C LYS A 43 -8.26 -1.47 -8.88
N GLY A 44 -7.44 -0.51 -8.45
CA GLY A 44 -7.84 0.52 -7.49
C GLY A 44 -8.02 0.01 -6.05
N LEU A 45 -7.50 -1.19 -5.74
CA LEU A 45 -7.59 -1.81 -4.41
C LEU A 45 -6.47 -1.36 -3.48
N ALA A 46 -5.35 -0.91 -4.04
CA ALA A 46 -4.22 -0.39 -3.29
C ALA A 46 -3.57 0.80 -4.03
N ARG A 47 -2.70 1.51 -3.34
CA ARG A 47 -1.89 2.60 -3.89
C ARG A 47 -0.42 2.36 -3.59
N GLU A 48 0.45 2.62 -4.57
CA GLU A 48 1.89 2.61 -4.35
C GLU A 48 2.26 3.68 -3.32
N ILE A 49 2.90 3.25 -2.24
CA ILE A 49 3.61 4.14 -1.32
C ILE A 49 5.08 3.96 -1.66
N VAL A 50 5.53 4.74 -2.65
CA VAL A 50 6.96 5.03 -2.75
C VAL A 50 7.30 5.72 -1.44
N ASP A 51 8.08 5.05 -0.59
CA ASP A 51 8.75 5.70 0.54
C ASP A 51 9.77 6.67 -0.06
N HIS A 52 9.25 7.74 -0.66
CA HIS A 52 9.96 8.99 -0.75
C HIS A 52 9.74 9.61 0.62
N PRO A 53 10.78 9.76 1.46
CA PRO A 53 10.70 10.53 2.70
C PRO A 53 10.44 12.04 2.46
N ALA A 54 9.72 12.43 1.40
CA ALA A 54 9.52 13.80 0.97
C ALA A 54 8.21 14.45 1.45
N ARG A 55 7.36 13.76 2.25
CA ARG A 55 6.10 14.36 2.71
C ARG A 55 5.84 14.36 4.22
N ALA A 56 6.81 13.95 5.02
CA ALA A 56 6.80 14.24 6.47
C ALA A 56 7.46 15.59 6.83
N ALA A 57 8.00 16.34 5.85
CA ALA A 57 8.65 17.64 6.10
C ALA A 57 7.76 18.86 5.75
N ASN A 58 6.50 18.68 5.34
CA ASN A 58 5.62 19.80 4.95
C ASN A 58 4.23 19.74 5.57
N VAL A 59 4.13 19.28 6.84
CA VAL A 59 3.09 19.77 7.74
C VAL A 59 3.56 21.08 8.33
N LYS A 60 3.15 22.14 7.65
CA LYS A 60 3.13 23.53 8.08
C LYS A 60 2.65 23.65 9.53
N SER A 61 3.55 24.05 10.41
CA SER A 61 3.25 24.94 11.54
C SER A 61 4.16 26.17 11.29
N GLU A 62 3.80 27.06 10.37
CA GLU A 62 3.25 28.41 10.62
C GLU A 62 3.78 29.11 11.91
N PRO A 63 4.24 30.39 11.84
CA PRO A 63 5.21 30.99 12.76
C PRO A 63 4.59 31.67 14.00
N ALA A 64 5.45 31.86 15.01
CA ALA A 64 5.36 32.75 16.18
C ALA A 64 4.32 32.37 17.27
N PRO A 65 4.44 32.79 18.54
CA PRO A 65 4.95 34.08 19.05
C PRO A 65 6.42 34.10 19.52
#